data_AF-A0A5E8BFD8-F1
#
_entry.id   AF-A0A5E8BFD8-F1
#
_cell.length_a   1.000
_cell.length_b   1.000
_cell.length_c   1.000
_cell.angle_alpha   90.00
_cell.angle_beta   90.00
_cell.angle_gamma   90.00
#
_symmetry.space_group_name_H-M   'P 1'
#
loop_
_entity.id
_entity.type
_entity.pdbx_description
1 polymer ?
#
loop_
_entity_poly.entity_id
_entity_poly.type
_entity_poly.pdbx_seq_one_letter_code
_entity_poly.pdbx_strand_id
1 'polypeptide(L)'
;MSKPDSENTIALAALPPPPPPPSQDTLLQQYLIELQTNPIRTKAITSATLNALSEILASYVAGEKDPKTGSYISARVPKMALYGFFVSAPLSHYLVNALQRAFKGKTGGAWKIAQIVASQLLVTPIQNSVFLIFMSVFAGARSLSQVYASWKQAFLTVQKSSWISSPLVMAFAQKFIPEHAWVPFFSLFAFFLVTYNNIIVKKKRQAQLKKDQDKSE
;
A
#
# COMPACT_ATOMS: atom_id res chain seq x y z
N MET A 1 -22.87 -59.23 36.99
CA MET A 1 -22.44 -57.82 37.02
C MET A 1 -21.47 -57.60 35.86
N SER A 2 -22.00 -57.21 34.70
CA SER A 2 -21.21 -57.02 33.47
C SER A 2 -20.53 -55.66 33.49
N LYS A 3 -19.25 -55.63 33.14
CA LYS A 3 -18.43 -54.43 32.98
C LYS A 3 -19.06 -53.54 31.89
N PRO A 4 -19.14 -52.20 32.04
CA PRO A 4 -19.61 -51.35 30.96
C PRO A 4 -18.58 -51.29 29.83
N ASP A 5 -19.09 -51.43 28.60
CA ASP A 5 -18.35 -51.52 27.35
C ASP A 5 -17.52 -50.26 27.08
N SER A 6 -16.20 -50.44 26.94
CA SER A 6 -15.22 -49.39 26.60
C SER A 6 -15.32 -48.89 25.15
N GLU A 7 -16.29 -49.37 24.37
CA GLU A 7 -16.45 -49.03 22.95
C GLU A 7 -17.23 -47.73 22.71
N ASN A 8 -17.95 -47.19 23.71
CA ASN A 8 -18.71 -45.95 23.56
C ASN A 8 -17.91 -44.66 23.85
N THR A 9 -16.60 -44.77 24.10
CA THR A 9 -15.73 -43.62 24.43
C THR A 9 -14.97 -43.09 23.19
N ILE A 10 -15.14 -43.71 22.02
CA ILE A 10 -14.38 -43.37 20.80
C ILE A 10 -15.23 -42.59 19.75
N ALA A 11 -16.52 -42.39 19.99
CA ALA A 11 -17.43 -41.71 19.07
C ALA A 11 -17.78 -40.25 19.45
N LEU A 12 -16.90 -39.54 20.19
CA LEU A 12 -17.02 -38.09 20.43
C LEU A 12 -15.97 -37.28 19.64
N ALA A 13 -15.54 -37.81 18.49
CA ALA A 13 -14.70 -37.10 17.54
C ALA A 13 -15.57 -36.40 16.48
N ALA A 14 -15.43 -35.08 16.42
CA ALA A 14 -15.85 -34.20 15.33
C ALA A 14 -17.37 -34.00 15.11
N LEU A 15 -18.04 -33.33 16.06
CA LEU A 15 -19.06 -32.38 15.63
C LEU A 15 -18.34 -31.12 15.12
N PRO A 16 -18.61 -30.66 13.88
CA PRO A 16 -18.12 -29.36 13.43
C PRO A 16 -18.61 -28.31 14.44
N PRO A 17 -17.80 -27.27 14.75
CA PRO A 17 -18.26 -26.18 15.60
C PRO A 17 -19.60 -25.67 15.06
N PRO A 18 -20.57 -25.33 15.94
CA PRO A 18 -21.84 -24.78 15.49
C PRO A 18 -21.54 -23.59 14.56
N PRO A 19 -22.28 -23.45 13.44
CA PRO A 19 -22.11 -22.31 12.57
C PRO A 19 -22.22 -21.04 13.44
N PRO A 20 -21.33 -20.05 13.24
CA PRO A 20 -21.42 -18.80 13.98
C PRO A 20 -22.85 -18.27 13.86
N PRO A 21 -23.43 -17.69 14.94
CA PRO A 21 -24.77 -17.10 14.88
C PRO A 21 -24.81 -16.13 13.69
N PRO A 22 -25.96 -15.99 13.00
CA PRO A 22 -26.06 -15.17 11.79
C PRO A 22 -25.52 -13.79 12.11
N SER A 23 -24.31 -13.53 11.62
CA SER A 23 -23.59 -12.29 11.88
C SER A 23 -24.36 -11.20 11.18
N GLN A 24 -24.59 -10.08 11.86
CA GLN A 24 -24.79 -8.84 11.15
C GLN A 24 -23.53 -8.64 10.31
N ASP A 25 -23.56 -9.05 9.04
CA ASP A 25 -22.39 -9.06 8.16
C ASP A 25 -21.93 -7.62 7.94
N THR A 26 -21.06 -7.16 8.84
CA THR A 26 -20.52 -5.82 8.77
C THR A 26 -19.71 -5.69 7.48
N LEU A 27 -19.73 -4.51 6.85
CA LEU A 27 -18.94 -4.25 5.64
C LEU A 27 -17.47 -4.60 5.82
N LEU A 28 -16.94 -4.45 7.05
CA LEU A 28 -15.58 -4.86 7.40
C LEU A 28 -15.38 -6.37 7.32
N GLN A 29 -16.31 -7.18 7.83
CA GLN A 29 -16.22 -8.64 7.73
C GLN A 29 -16.29 -9.11 6.28
N GLN A 30 -17.20 -8.55 5.48
CA GLN A 30 -17.28 -8.85 4.05
C GLN A 30 -15.97 -8.48 3.32
N TYR A 31 -15.40 -7.31 3.65
CA TYR A 31 -14.09 -6.90 3.13
C TYR A 31 -12.98 -7.88 3.51
N LEU A 32 -12.92 -8.32 4.77
CA LEU A 32 -11.91 -9.27 5.24
C LEU A 32 -12.04 -10.64 4.56
N ILE A 33 -13.27 -11.12 4.38
CA ILE A 33 -13.55 -12.36 3.62
C ILE A 33 -13.06 -12.22 2.18
N GLU A 34 -13.39 -11.12 1.52
CA GLU A 34 -12.93 -10.84 0.14
C GLU A 34 -11.42 -10.69 0.04
N LEU A 35 -10.77 -10.17 1.08
CA LEU A 35 -9.32 -10.04 1.12
C LEU A 35 -8.62 -11.40 1.26
N GLN A 36 -9.24 -12.36 1.95
CA GLN A 36 -8.71 -13.72 2.10
C GLN A 36 -8.98 -14.59 0.87
N THR A 37 -10.20 -14.51 0.33
CA THR A 37 -10.66 -15.34 -0.80
C THR A 37 -10.20 -14.82 -2.16
N ASN A 38 -10.16 -13.50 -2.34
CA ASN A 38 -9.79 -12.84 -3.60
C ASN A 38 -8.70 -11.76 -3.39
N PRO A 39 -7.52 -12.12 -2.84
CA PRO A 39 -6.55 -11.18 -2.32
C PRO A 39 -6.03 -10.16 -3.34
N ILE A 40 -5.79 -10.56 -4.59
CA ILE A 40 -5.28 -9.65 -5.62
C ILE A 40 -6.37 -8.65 -6.02
N ARG A 41 -7.59 -9.12 -6.30
CA ARG A 41 -8.73 -8.28 -6.69
C ARG A 41 -9.03 -7.23 -5.61
N THR A 42 -9.16 -7.69 -4.37
CA THR A 42 -9.51 -6.81 -3.24
C THR A 42 -8.42 -5.78 -2.98
N LYS A 43 -7.14 -6.17 -3.04
CA LYS A 43 -6.00 -5.23 -2.92
C LYS A 43 -5.96 -4.25 -4.09
N ALA A 44 -6.23 -4.69 -5.32
CA ALA A 44 -6.23 -3.83 -6.50
C ALA A 44 -7.34 -2.76 -6.42
N ILE A 45 -8.57 -3.14 -6.05
CA ILE A 45 -9.69 -2.21 -5.86
C ILE A 45 -9.38 -1.24 -4.71
N THR A 46 -8.91 -1.75 -3.56
CA THR A 46 -8.54 -0.90 -2.41
C THR A 46 -7.46 0.12 -2.83
N SER A 47 -6.41 -0.34 -3.50
CA SER A 47 -5.31 0.50 -3.96
C SER A 47 -5.77 1.53 -4.98
N ALA A 48 -6.66 1.17 -5.91
CA ALA A 48 -7.24 2.09 -6.88
C ALA A 48 -7.97 3.26 -6.19
N THR A 49 -8.88 2.93 -5.27
CA THR A 49 -9.66 3.92 -4.53
C THR A 49 -8.76 4.84 -3.71
N LEU A 50 -7.81 4.26 -2.95
CA LEU A 50 -6.91 5.05 -2.10
C LEU A 50 -5.97 5.95 -2.92
N ASN A 51 -5.44 5.48 -4.05
CA ASN A 51 -4.60 6.31 -4.91
C ASN A 51 -5.40 7.45 -5.57
N ALA A 52 -6.65 7.20 -5.98
CA ALA A 52 -7.53 8.24 -6.50
C ALA A 52 -7.80 9.33 -5.46
N LEU A 53 -8.17 8.93 -4.24
CA LEU A 53 -8.41 9.85 -3.12
C LEU A 53 -7.14 10.62 -2.75
N SER A 54 -5.99 9.95 -2.73
CA SER A 54 -4.68 10.57 -2.48
C SER A 54 -4.38 11.67 -3.50
N GLU A 55 -4.64 11.44 -4.79
CA GLU A 55 -4.41 12.46 -5.82
C GLU A 55 -5.33 13.67 -5.68
N ILE A 56 -6.60 13.46 -5.29
CA ILE A 56 -7.54 14.54 -5.02
C ILE A 56 -7.02 15.40 -3.85
N LEU A 57 -6.71 14.77 -2.72
CA LEU A 57 -6.21 15.46 -1.52
C LEU A 57 -4.88 16.17 -1.79
N ALA A 58 -3.96 15.50 -2.49
CA ALA A 58 -2.67 16.09 -2.79
C ALA A 58 -2.79 17.29 -3.73
N SER A 59 -3.70 17.23 -4.72
CA SER A 59 -3.97 18.35 -5.61
C SER A 59 -4.58 19.53 -4.86
N TYR A 60 -5.53 19.28 -3.97
CA TYR A 60 -6.11 20.29 -3.09
C TYR A 60 -5.04 20.97 -2.22
N VAL A 61 -4.24 20.19 -1.49
CA VAL A 61 -3.21 20.72 -0.58
C VAL A 61 -2.06 21.41 -1.32
N ALA A 62 -1.73 20.96 -2.53
CA ALA A 62 -0.71 21.60 -3.36
C ALA A 62 -1.25 22.82 -4.15
N GLY A 63 -2.55 23.14 -4.05
CA GLY A 63 -3.18 24.18 -4.85
C GLY A 63 -3.13 23.91 -6.36
N GLU A 64 -2.95 22.65 -6.78
CA GLU A 64 -2.84 22.27 -8.18
C GLU A 64 -4.24 22.03 -8.76
N LYS A 65 -4.75 23.03 -9.49
CA LYS A 65 -6.01 22.93 -10.24
C LYS A 65 -5.76 22.45 -11.67
N ASP A 66 -6.73 21.75 -12.23
CA ASP A 66 -6.74 21.43 -13.65
C ASP A 66 -6.85 22.74 -14.47
N PRO A 67 -5.92 23.01 -15.41
CA PRO A 67 -5.95 24.24 -16.21
C PRO A 67 -7.20 24.38 -17.08
N LYS A 68 -7.86 23.28 -17.45
CA LYS A 68 -9.05 23.29 -18.33
C LYS A 68 -10.34 23.48 -17.55
N THR A 69 -10.46 22.88 -16.38
CA THR A 69 -11.72 22.85 -15.62
C THR A 69 -11.69 23.70 -14.35
N GLY A 70 -10.53 24.14 -13.89
CA GLY A 70 -10.36 24.86 -12.62
C GLY A 70 -10.63 24.00 -11.37
N SER A 71 -10.90 22.70 -11.56
CA SER A 71 -11.20 21.75 -10.48
C SER A 71 -9.93 21.10 -9.92
N TYR A 72 -9.98 20.67 -8.65
CA TYR A 72 -8.96 19.80 -8.07
C TYR A 72 -9.08 18.34 -8.51
N ILE A 73 -10.23 17.97 -9.09
CA ILE A 73 -10.43 16.68 -9.75
C ILE A 73 -9.98 16.83 -11.20
N SER A 74 -8.74 16.47 -11.46
CA SER A 74 -8.13 16.52 -12.80
C SER A 74 -8.14 15.16 -13.49
N ALA A 75 -7.73 15.13 -14.75
CA ALA A 75 -7.48 13.88 -15.50
C ALA A 75 -6.38 12.98 -14.87
N ARG A 76 -5.69 13.43 -13.81
CA ARG A 76 -4.75 12.59 -13.05
C ARG A 76 -5.44 11.65 -12.05
N VAL A 77 -6.62 12.00 -11.55
CA VAL A 77 -7.37 11.16 -10.60
C VAL A 77 -7.66 9.76 -11.17
N PRO A 78 -8.28 9.62 -12.37
CA PRO A 78 -8.50 8.30 -12.96
C PRO A 78 -7.18 7.59 -13.31
N LYS A 79 -6.13 8.32 -13.68
CA LYS A 79 -4.79 7.73 -13.93
C LYS A 79 -4.18 7.14 -12.66
N MET A 80 -4.35 7.81 -11.52
CA MET A 80 -3.89 7.34 -10.22
C MET A 80 -4.73 6.16 -9.72
N ALA A 81 -6.03 6.13 -10.02
CA ALA A 81 -6.86 4.95 -9.79
C ALA A 81 -6.35 3.73 -10.59
N LEU A 82 -6.09 3.91 -11.89
CA LEU A 82 -5.56 2.86 -12.76
C LEU A 82 -4.15 2.42 -12.33
N TYR A 83 -3.29 3.36 -11.91
CA TYR A 83 -2.00 3.05 -11.32
C TYR A 83 -2.17 2.19 -10.06
N GLY A 84 -3.08 2.57 -9.16
CA GLY A 84 -3.38 1.80 -7.96
C GLY A 84 -3.80 0.36 -8.27
N PHE A 85 -4.68 0.19 -9.26
CA PHE A 85 -5.26 -1.10 -9.66
C PHE A 85 -4.25 -2.00 -10.40
N PHE A 86 -3.65 -1.49 -11.48
CA PHE A 86 -2.87 -2.30 -12.42
C PHE A 86 -1.38 -2.36 -12.10
N VAL A 87 -0.86 -1.41 -11.33
CA VAL A 87 0.58 -1.27 -11.10
C VAL A 87 0.91 -1.45 -9.63
N SER A 88 0.44 -0.55 -8.77
CA SER A 88 0.84 -0.50 -7.36
C SER A 88 0.50 -1.79 -6.60
N ALA A 89 -0.77 -2.23 -6.66
CA ALA A 89 -1.20 -3.41 -5.92
C ALA A 89 -0.56 -4.72 -6.43
N PRO A 90 -0.55 -5.02 -7.74
CA PRO A 90 0.15 -6.20 -8.26
C PRO A 90 1.65 -6.17 -7.94
N LEU A 91 2.34 -5.05 -8.19
CA LEU A 91 3.76 -4.90 -7.89
C LEU A 91 4.05 -5.21 -6.42
N SER A 92 3.29 -4.60 -5.50
CA SER A 92 3.47 -4.85 -4.08
C SER A 92 3.18 -6.29 -3.70
N HIS A 93 2.14 -6.91 -4.27
CA HIS A 93 1.78 -8.28 -4.00
C HIS A 93 2.92 -9.24 -4.37
N TYR A 94 3.44 -9.12 -5.60
CA TYR A 94 4.48 -10.03 -6.08
C TYR A 94 5.84 -9.79 -5.42
N LEU A 95 6.24 -8.55 -5.15
CA LEU A 95 7.49 -8.25 -4.44
C LEU A 95 7.48 -8.78 -3.01
N VAL A 96 6.38 -8.58 -2.28
CA VAL A 96 6.24 -9.09 -0.91
C VAL A 96 6.19 -10.62 -0.92
N ASN A 97 5.47 -11.24 -1.85
CA ASN A 97 5.46 -12.70 -1.97
C ASN A 97 6.85 -13.26 -2.31
N ALA A 98 7.62 -12.60 -3.19
CA ALA A 98 8.99 -13.00 -3.52
C ALA A 98 9.90 -12.93 -2.27
N LEU A 99 9.79 -11.84 -1.51
CA LEU A 99 10.50 -11.69 -0.24
C LEU A 99 10.10 -12.77 0.77
N GLN A 100 8.80 -13.03 0.95
CA GLN A 100 8.30 -14.08 1.83
C GLN A 100 8.81 -15.47 1.44
N ARG A 101 8.87 -15.77 0.13
CA ARG A 101 9.44 -17.02 -0.38
C ARG A 101 10.93 -17.14 -0.07
N ALA A 102 11.70 -16.05 -0.23
CA ALA A 102 13.13 -16.04 0.07
C ALA A 102 13.45 -16.29 1.57
N PHE A 103 12.53 -15.90 2.46
CA PHE A 103 12.65 -16.10 3.91
C PHE A 103 11.86 -17.32 4.43
N LYS A 104 11.28 -18.15 3.56
CA LYS A 104 10.51 -19.33 3.96
C LYS A 104 11.39 -20.30 4.76
N GLY A 105 10.90 -20.75 5.91
CA GLY A 105 11.63 -21.67 6.80
C GLY A 105 12.74 -21.01 7.63
N LYS A 106 12.95 -19.69 7.52
CA LYS A 106 13.87 -18.94 8.38
C LYS A 106 13.13 -18.52 9.66
N THR A 107 13.50 -19.10 10.80
CA THR A 107 12.83 -18.89 12.09
C THR A 107 13.72 -18.13 13.07
N GLY A 108 13.11 -17.40 14.00
CA GLY A 108 13.82 -16.62 15.02
C GLY A 108 13.85 -15.11 14.77
N GLY A 109 14.16 -14.34 15.84
CA GLY A 109 14.10 -12.88 15.83
C GLY A 109 15.06 -12.23 14.82
N ALA A 110 16.28 -12.77 14.70
CA ALA A 110 17.28 -12.28 13.75
C ALA A 110 16.79 -12.36 12.29
N TRP A 111 16.14 -13.47 11.91
CA TRP A 111 15.60 -13.65 10.56
C TRP A 111 14.38 -12.75 10.30
N LYS A 112 13.54 -12.49 11.31
CA LYS A 112 12.46 -11.48 11.21
C LYS A 112 13.03 -10.09 10.96
N ILE A 113 14.08 -9.69 11.70
CA ILE A 113 14.76 -8.41 11.50
C ILE A 113 15.39 -8.35 10.10
N ALA A 114 16.09 -9.40 9.68
CA ALA A 114 16.69 -9.48 8.35
C ALA A 114 15.63 -9.37 7.23
N GLN A 115 14.46 -9.98 7.40
CA GLN A 115 13.35 -9.87 6.45
C GLN A 115 12.81 -8.44 6.36
N ILE A 116 12.67 -7.75 7.50
CA ILE A 116 12.25 -6.35 7.55
C ILE A 116 13.28 -5.48 6.83
N VAL A 117 14.57 -5.63 7.16
CA VAL A 117 15.67 -4.89 6.51
C VAL A 117 15.69 -5.14 5.00
N ALA A 118 15.56 -6.41 4.57
CA ALA A 118 15.49 -6.75 3.16
C ALA A 118 14.27 -6.12 2.46
N SER A 119 13.10 -6.07 3.13
CA SER A 119 11.93 -5.35 2.62
C SER A 119 12.25 -3.86 2.39
N GLN A 120 12.86 -3.22 3.37
CA GLN A 120 13.16 -1.79 3.33
C GLN A 120 14.23 -1.42 2.31
N LEU A 121 15.18 -2.33 2.03
CA LEU A 121 16.29 -2.09 1.11
C LEU A 121 16.04 -2.58 -0.32
N LEU A 122 15.11 -3.51 -0.52
CA LEU A 122 14.82 -4.09 -1.85
C LEU A 122 13.41 -3.75 -2.32
N VAL A 123 12.39 -4.05 -1.52
CA VAL A 123 10.98 -3.88 -1.93
C VAL A 123 10.62 -2.40 -1.97
N THR A 124 10.89 -1.66 -0.90
CA THR A 124 10.51 -0.24 -0.80
C THR A 124 11.16 0.64 -1.89
N PRO A 125 12.47 0.53 -2.19
CA PRO A 125 13.09 1.32 -3.25
C PRO A 125 12.51 1.07 -4.64
N ILE A 126 12.16 -0.18 -4.95
CA ILE A 126 11.51 -0.54 -6.22
C ILE A 126 10.14 0.13 -6.30
N GLN A 127 9.31 -0.02 -5.26
CA GLN A 127 7.97 0.57 -5.21
C GLN A 127 8.02 2.10 -5.33
N ASN A 128 8.89 2.76 -4.56
CA ASN A 128 9.05 4.21 -4.59
C ASN A 128 9.57 4.70 -5.96
N SER A 129 10.46 3.95 -6.60
CA SER A 129 10.94 4.29 -7.94
C SER A 129 9.83 4.21 -8.98
N VAL A 130 9.05 3.13 -8.98
CA VAL A 130 7.90 2.98 -9.88
C VAL A 130 6.89 4.10 -9.64
N PHE A 131 6.55 4.39 -8.38
CA PHE A 131 5.67 5.53 -8.04
C PHE A 131 6.17 6.84 -8.65
N LEU A 132 7.45 7.19 -8.46
CA LEU A 132 8.02 8.44 -8.97
C LEU A 132 8.06 8.50 -10.49
N ILE A 133 8.33 7.38 -11.17
CA ILE A 133 8.28 7.29 -12.63
C ILE A 133 6.87 7.61 -13.12
N PHE A 134 5.85 6.97 -12.56
CA PHE A 134 4.45 7.23 -12.94
C PHE A 134 4.04 8.67 -12.63
N MET A 135 4.43 9.21 -11.48
CA MET A 135 4.21 10.62 -11.14
C MET A 135 4.82 11.56 -12.17
N SER A 136 6.04 11.29 -12.64
CA SER A 136 6.70 12.08 -13.67
C SER A 136 5.95 12.00 -15.00
N VAL A 137 5.50 10.81 -15.42
CA VAL A 137 4.73 10.61 -16.65
C VAL A 137 3.37 11.31 -16.57
N PHE A 138 2.67 11.22 -15.44
CA PHE A 138 1.39 11.89 -15.22
C PHE A 138 1.52 13.41 -15.14
N ALA A 139 2.69 13.92 -14.72
CA ALA A 139 3.04 15.33 -14.77
C ALA A 139 3.38 15.81 -16.20
N GLY A 140 3.52 14.90 -17.17
CA GLY A 140 3.72 15.23 -18.58
C GLY A 140 5.13 14.99 -19.10
N ALA A 141 6.03 14.34 -18.35
CA ALA A 141 7.35 13.96 -18.87
C ALA A 141 7.22 13.07 -20.11
N ARG A 142 7.94 13.42 -21.18
CA ARG A 142 7.92 12.74 -22.49
C ARG A 142 9.24 12.09 -22.88
N SER A 143 10.30 12.27 -22.07
CA SER A 143 11.61 11.68 -22.32
C SER A 143 12.17 11.01 -21.07
N LEU A 144 13.06 10.02 -21.28
CA LEU A 144 13.74 9.31 -20.19
C LEU A 144 14.58 10.25 -19.32
N SER A 145 15.19 11.28 -19.92
CA SER A 145 15.96 12.29 -19.20
C SER A 145 15.08 13.09 -18.23
N GLN A 146 13.88 13.51 -18.65
CA GLN A 146 12.92 14.21 -17.78
C GLN A 146 12.44 13.32 -16.63
N VAL A 147 12.16 12.04 -16.92
CA VAL A 147 11.76 11.07 -15.89
C VAL A 147 12.88 10.85 -14.89
N TYR A 148 14.11 10.62 -15.36
CA TYR A 148 15.28 10.41 -14.50
C TYR A 148 15.60 11.64 -13.64
N ALA A 149 15.52 12.85 -14.21
CA ALA A 149 15.73 14.09 -13.46
C ALA A 149 14.71 14.24 -12.31
N SER A 150 13.42 14.02 -12.62
CA SER A 150 12.33 14.08 -11.64
C SER A 150 12.50 13.01 -10.55
N TRP A 151 12.83 11.78 -10.96
CA TRP A 151 13.11 10.68 -10.05
C TRP A 151 14.27 11.03 -9.11
N LYS A 152 15.41 11.47 -9.64
CA LYS A 152 16.61 11.82 -8.86
C LYS A 152 16.33 12.91 -7.82
N GLN A 153 15.50 13.90 -8.18
CA GLN A 153 15.16 15.01 -7.29
C GLN A 153 14.23 14.60 -6.13
N ALA A 154 13.37 13.61 -6.33
CA ALA A 154 12.35 13.21 -5.37
C ALA A 154 12.71 11.94 -4.58
N PHE A 155 13.53 11.05 -5.16
CA PHE A 155 13.76 9.69 -4.66
C PHE A 155 14.19 9.66 -3.21
N LEU A 156 15.27 10.34 -2.83
CA LEU A 156 15.74 10.30 -1.45
C LEU A 156 14.74 10.88 -0.45
N THR A 157 13.94 11.88 -0.83
CA THR A 157 12.93 12.44 0.06
C THR A 157 11.79 11.46 0.30
N VAL A 158 11.31 10.82 -0.77
CA VAL A 158 10.26 9.78 -0.68
C VAL A 158 10.80 8.53 0.02
N GLN A 159 12.05 8.15 -0.23
CA GLN A 159 12.65 6.98 0.40
C GLN A 159 12.83 7.17 1.90
N LYS A 160 13.28 8.35 2.34
CA LYS A 160 13.40 8.68 3.76
C LYS A 160 12.05 8.68 4.47
N SER A 161 10.99 9.21 3.84
CA SER A 161 9.66 9.19 4.44
C SER A 161 9.20 7.75 4.70
N SER A 162 9.35 6.84 3.73
CA SER A 162 9.04 5.42 3.89
C SER A 162 9.90 4.74 4.97
N TRP A 163 11.20 5.02 5.00
CA TRP A 163 12.13 4.40 5.97
C TRP A 163 11.88 4.82 7.40
N ILE A 164 11.45 6.06 7.62
CA ILE A 164 11.12 6.57 8.96
C ILE A 164 9.74 6.08 9.37
N SER A 165 8.77 6.11 8.46
CA SER A 165 7.39 5.82 8.82
C SER A 165 7.11 4.34 9.02
N SER A 166 7.70 3.46 8.21
CA SER A 166 7.33 2.04 8.25
C SER A 166 7.66 1.33 9.58
N PRO A 167 8.81 1.58 10.26
CA PRO A 167 9.08 0.95 11.55
C PRO A 167 8.15 1.46 12.65
N LEU A 168 7.80 2.75 12.63
CA LEU A 168 6.90 3.36 13.60
C LEU A 168 5.50 2.75 13.51
N VAL A 169 4.99 2.62 12.29
CA VAL A 169 3.66 2.04 12.03
C VAL A 169 3.63 0.56 12.34
N MET A 170 4.71 -0.17 12.02
CA MET A 170 4.85 -1.57 12.38
C MET A 170 4.84 -1.77 13.90
N ALA A 171 5.62 -0.97 14.64
CA ALA A 171 5.65 -1.03 16.10
C ALA A 171 4.28 -0.72 16.72
N PHE A 172 3.55 0.26 16.15
CA PHE A 172 2.18 0.54 16.55
C PHE A 172 1.24 -0.63 16.27
N ALA A 173 1.29 -1.20 15.05
CA ALA A 173 0.44 -2.33 14.66
C ALA A 173 0.63 -3.53 15.57
N GLN A 174 1.89 -3.88 15.89
CA GLN A 174 2.22 -5.00 16.76
C GLN A 174 1.66 -4.86 18.18
N LYS A 175 1.51 -3.63 18.68
CA LYS A 175 1.01 -3.39 20.04
C LYS A 175 -0.51 -3.25 20.11
N PHE A 176 -1.13 -2.68 19.07
CA PHE A 176 -2.52 -2.20 19.16
C PHE A 176 -3.48 -2.82 18.17
N ILE A 177 -3.00 -3.46 17.10
CA ILE A 177 -3.85 -3.93 15.99
C ILE A 177 -3.81 -5.46 15.93
N PRO A 178 -4.96 -6.16 15.95
CA PRO A 178 -4.98 -7.61 15.80
C PRO A 178 -4.55 -8.02 14.39
N GLU A 179 -3.84 -9.14 14.26
CA GLU A 179 -3.18 -9.58 13.01
C GLU A 179 -4.13 -9.66 11.80
N HIS A 180 -5.37 -10.11 12.00
CA HIS A 180 -6.36 -10.19 10.92
C HIS A 180 -6.75 -8.82 10.34
N ALA A 181 -6.58 -7.73 11.10
CA ALA A 181 -6.86 -6.37 10.67
C ALA A 181 -5.63 -5.63 10.13
N TRP A 182 -4.46 -6.28 10.07
CA TRP A 182 -3.22 -5.62 9.64
C TRP A 182 -3.30 -5.11 8.21
N VAL A 183 -3.85 -5.90 7.28
CA VAL A 183 -3.90 -5.51 5.86
C VAL A 183 -4.74 -4.24 5.63
N PRO A 184 -5.99 -4.12 6.13
CA PRO A 184 -6.73 -2.86 6.02
C PRO A 184 -6.04 -1.71 6.76
N PHE A 185 -5.46 -1.95 7.94
CA PHE A 185 -4.72 -0.95 8.70
C PHE A 185 -3.52 -0.38 7.91
N PHE A 186 -2.67 -1.25 7.37
CA PHE A 186 -1.53 -0.83 6.56
C PHE A 186 -1.95 -0.21 5.23
N SER A 187 -3.09 -0.59 4.66
CA SER A 187 -3.65 0.06 3.47
C SER A 187 -4.04 1.51 3.77
N LEU A 188 -4.69 1.74 4.92
CA LEU A 188 -5.02 3.08 5.39
C LEU A 188 -3.76 3.92 5.69
N PHE A 189 -2.75 3.34 6.33
CA PHE A 189 -1.48 4.05 6.53
C PHE A 189 -0.78 4.37 5.20
N ALA A 190 -0.75 3.40 4.28
CA ALA A 190 -0.18 3.60 2.95
C ALA A 190 -0.87 4.74 2.21
N PHE A 191 -2.19 4.90 2.35
CA PHE A 191 -2.91 6.05 1.81
C PHE A 191 -2.36 7.39 2.32
N PHE A 192 -2.15 7.54 3.63
CA PHE A 192 -1.59 8.78 4.17
C PHE A 192 -0.16 9.03 3.69
N LEU A 193 0.68 7.99 3.67
CA LEU A 193 2.06 8.11 3.20
C LEU A 193 2.12 8.46 1.71
N VAL A 194 1.31 7.81 0.87
CA VAL A 194 1.20 8.09 -0.56
C VAL A 194 0.69 9.51 -0.79
N THR A 195 -0.30 9.96 -0.01
CA THR A 195 -0.82 11.35 -0.08
C THR A 195 0.28 12.36 0.25
N TYR A 196 1.01 12.14 1.34
CA TYR A 196 2.15 12.96 1.74
C TYR A 196 3.24 13.02 0.65
N ASN A 197 3.61 11.87 0.09
CA ASN A 197 4.60 11.78 -0.98
C ASN A 197 4.12 12.49 -2.26
N ASN A 198 2.85 12.36 -2.63
CA ASN A 198 2.24 13.10 -3.73
C ASN A 198 2.36 14.62 -3.51
N ILE A 199 2.03 15.10 -2.31
CA ILE A 199 2.13 16.54 -1.96
C ILE A 199 3.58 17.03 -2.11
N ILE A 200 4.56 16.30 -1.58
CA ILE A 200 5.97 16.67 -1.70
C ILE A 200 6.38 16.76 -3.18
N VAL A 201 6.07 15.74 -3.97
CA VAL A 201 6.44 15.68 -5.39
C VAL A 201 5.82 16.84 -6.15
N LYS A 202 4.53 17.14 -5.91
CA LYS A 202 3.83 18.29 -6.52
C LYS A 202 4.48 19.62 -6.12
N LYS A 203 4.74 19.85 -4.83
CA LYS A 203 5.38 21.08 -4.33
C LYS A 203 6.79 21.27 -4.86
N LYS A 204 7.61 20.22 -4.89
CA LYS A 204 8.97 20.29 -5.47
C LYS A 204 8.94 20.69 -6.93
N ARG A 205 8.03 20.11 -7.71
CA ARG A 205 7.86 20.46 -9.12
C ARG A 205 7.43 21.92 -9.30
N GLN A 206 6.45 22.39 -8.54
CA GLN A 206 6.04 23.81 -8.59
C GLN A 206 7.20 24.76 -8.27
N ALA A 207 8.01 24.43 -7.25
CA ALA A 207 9.19 25.21 -6.91
C ALA A 207 10.24 25.21 -8.03
N GLN A 208 10.40 24.09 -8.74
CA GLN A 208 11.29 24.00 -9.90
C GLN A 208 10.79 24.86 -11.06
N LEU A 209 9.49 24.77 -11.39
CA LEU A 209 8.89 25.57 -12.46
C LEU A 209 9.04 27.07 -12.21
N LYS A 210 8.86 27.53 -10.96
CA LYS A 210 9.10 28.93 -10.59
C LYS A 210 10.55 29.34 -10.82
N LYS A 211 11.51 28.53 -10.36
CA LYS A 211 12.95 28.81 -10.57
C LYS A 211 13.35 28.85 -12.04
N ASP A 212 12.70 28.05 -12.89
CA ASP A 212 12.98 28.03 -14.32
C ASP A 212 12.39 29.27 -15.02
N GLN A 213 11.24 29.77 -14.55
CA GLN A 213 10.65 31.04 -14.99
C GLN A 213 11.53 32.24 -14.60
N ASP A 214 11.94 32.32 -13.34
CA ASP A 214 12.80 33.40 -12.83
C ASP A 214 14.17 33.49 -13.54
N LYS A 215 14.63 32.41 -14.17
CA LYS A 215 15.88 32.37 -14.95
C LYS A 215 15.70 32.76 -16.42
N SER A 216 14.46 32.75 -16.91
CA SER A 216 14.11 33.11 -18.28
C SER A 216 13.67 34.56 -18.44
N GLU A 217 13.44 35.26 -17.32
CA GLU A 217 13.22 36.71 -17.21
C GLU A 217 14.54 37.45 -16.97
#